data_AF-A0A0S8KX73-F1
#
_entry.id   AF-A0A0S8KX73-F1
#
_cell.length_a   1.000
_cell.length_b   1.000
_cell.length_c   1.000
_cell.angle_alpha   90.00
_cell.angle_beta   90.00
_cell.angle_gamma   90.00
#
_symmetry.space_group_name_H-M   'P 1'
#
loop_
_entity.id
_entity.type
_entity.pdbx_description
1 polymer ?
#
loop_
_entity_poly.entity_id
_entity_poly.type
_entity_poly.pdbx_seq_one_letter_code
_entity_poly.pdbx_strand_id
1 'polypeptide(L)'
;MGTTKPKKSKGAEPDLYRILGQLFAVIFVFATLGSSNLSAQFKEESVQKAYELRMNGEIWYARAMLNKLNDLGLKDGMAHYELARVKMAQMLGGFDIQADGIINSARQAVKADSGNVAFAYTEASARFGKAYMSIMQEAESAKTHVDEAVMCFERVLELKPDYHEVRVLLVEIYHALPENMGGNKEKAAAHAQRLKEMDSFFSAQAWEIMRPEETSRLEYWQQVWKENQEDMRVQKQLGLAYLADGDLEEAEPIFKKVMKSDPTCNTLMLDIARHHMYQVMWDRSKAKVELPLAEAAIREYLSLEPEPIAPLKAWAIGNLAKFKYFSGEQEEGDRLMAVAKALDPAFSKASAVPGMELYIPPGEIYRSGEYSSFLRPF
;
A
#
# COMPACT_ATOMS: atom_id res chain seq x y z
N MET A 1 41.60 72.00 13.36
CA MET A 1 41.00 71.23 14.49
C MET A 1 40.15 70.14 13.86
N GLY A 2 40.71 68.95 13.63
CA GLY A 2 40.59 67.81 14.56
C GLY A 2 39.44 66.89 14.07
N THR A 3 39.62 66.11 13.01
CA THR A 3 39.95 64.67 13.02
C THR A 3 39.05 63.79 13.89
N THR A 4 38.12 63.07 13.26
CA THR A 4 37.65 61.74 13.71
C THR A 4 37.25 60.90 12.50
N LYS A 5 38.16 60.02 12.07
CA LYS A 5 37.85 58.87 11.21
C LYS A 5 37.21 57.76 12.08
N PRO A 6 36.17 57.05 11.64
CA PRO A 6 35.79 55.81 12.26
C PRO A 6 36.70 54.66 11.79
N LYS A 7 37.10 53.83 12.76
CA LYS A 7 37.95 52.64 12.64
C LYS A 7 37.36 51.61 11.68
N LYS A 8 38.20 51.07 10.79
CA LYS A 8 37.99 49.77 10.15
C LYS A 8 38.01 48.67 11.22
N SER A 9 36.90 47.96 11.43
CA SER A 9 36.95 46.64 12.08
C SER A 9 37.28 45.59 11.03
N LYS A 10 38.36 44.84 11.27
CA LYS A 10 38.54 43.51 10.69
C LYS A 10 37.61 42.58 11.48
N GLY A 11 36.64 41.98 10.80
CA GLY A 11 35.78 40.92 11.32
C GLY A 11 35.61 39.90 10.22
N ALA A 12 35.92 38.64 10.54
CA ALA A 12 36.04 37.53 9.62
C ALA A 12 34.73 37.23 8.87
N GLU A 13 34.79 37.08 7.55
CA GLU A 13 33.82 36.29 6.81
C GLU A 13 34.17 34.80 7.00
N PRO A 14 33.30 33.96 7.58
CA PRO A 14 33.49 32.53 7.59
C PRO A 14 32.87 31.90 6.34
N ASP A 15 33.72 31.25 5.54
CA ASP A 15 33.53 29.88 5.07
C ASP A 15 32.33 29.53 4.15
N LEU A 16 31.74 30.46 3.41
CA LEU A 16 30.75 30.11 2.37
C LEU A 16 31.35 29.18 1.29
N TYR A 17 32.62 29.38 0.93
CA TYR A 17 33.31 28.56 -0.07
C TYR A 17 33.76 27.19 0.45
N ARG A 18 33.97 27.04 1.76
CA ARG A 18 34.33 25.74 2.36
C ARG A 18 33.10 24.85 2.58
N ILE A 19 31.95 25.46 2.88
CA ILE A 19 30.65 24.75 2.95
C ILE A 19 30.23 24.28 1.55
N LEU A 20 30.40 25.11 0.52
CA LEU A 20 30.13 24.73 -0.88
C LEU A 20 31.09 23.63 -1.39
N GLY A 21 32.36 23.65 -0.96
CA GLY A 21 33.32 22.58 -1.27
C GLY A 21 32.99 21.23 -0.61
N GLN A 22 32.42 21.24 0.59
CA GLN A 22 31.99 20.01 1.28
C GLN A 22 30.67 19.46 0.72
N LEU A 23 29.74 20.31 0.28
CA LEU A 23 28.50 19.88 -0.37
C LEU A 23 28.74 19.21 -1.74
N PHE A 24 29.71 19.71 -2.52
CA PHE A 24 30.09 19.05 -3.78
C PHE A 24 30.85 17.74 -3.55
N ALA A 25 31.62 17.60 -2.47
CA ALA A 25 32.29 16.35 -2.12
C ALA A 25 31.29 15.25 -1.68
N VAL A 26 30.17 15.60 -1.02
CA VAL A 26 29.14 14.63 -0.61
C VAL A 26 28.31 14.16 -1.81
N ILE A 27 28.07 15.01 -2.81
CA ILE A 27 27.34 14.62 -4.04
C ILE A 27 28.20 13.73 -4.95
N PHE A 28 29.53 13.90 -4.94
CA PHE A 28 30.43 13.10 -5.79
C PHE A 28 30.76 11.70 -5.22
N VAL A 29 30.52 11.44 -3.92
CA VAL A 29 30.74 10.10 -3.33
C VAL A 29 29.62 9.10 -3.71
N PHE A 30 28.45 9.57 -4.17
CA PHE A 30 27.39 8.68 -4.65
C PHE A 30 27.53 8.26 -6.12
N ALA A 31 28.39 8.93 -6.91
CA ALA A 31 28.53 8.65 -8.34
C ALA A 31 29.67 7.67 -8.70
N THR A 32 30.55 7.32 -7.74
CA THR A 32 31.68 6.40 -7.99
C THR A 32 31.74 5.18 -7.06
N LEU A 33 30.74 4.98 -6.20
CA LEU A 33 30.50 3.68 -5.56
C LEU A 33 29.70 2.78 -6.51
N GLY A 34 30.24 2.61 -7.72
CA GLY A 34 29.76 1.59 -8.65
C GLY A 34 29.99 0.22 -8.03
N SER A 35 28.91 -0.51 -7.78
CA SER A 35 28.75 -1.98 -7.69
C SER A 35 29.71 -2.85 -6.85
N SER A 36 30.90 -2.40 -6.44
CA SER A 36 31.93 -3.25 -5.84
C SER A 36 32.01 -3.18 -4.31
N ASN A 37 31.44 -2.14 -3.67
CA ASN A 37 31.44 -2.01 -2.20
C ASN A 37 30.13 -2.47 -1.54
N LEU A 38 29.04 -2.66 -2.30
CA LEU A 38 27.80 -3.22 -1.73
C LEU A 38 27.97 -4.69 -1.31
N SER A 39 28.86 -5.43 -1.97
CA SER A 39 29.12 -6.85 -1.72
C SER A 39 29.74 -7.14 -0.34
N ALA A 40 30.29 -6.12 0.33
CA ALA A 40 30.93 -6.26 1.62
C ALA A 40 30.00 -5.97 2.82
N GLN A 41 28.80 -5.45 2.58
CA GLN A 41 27.94 -4.92 3.65
C GLN A 41 27.05 -5.97 4.33
N PHE A 42 26.70 -7.06 3.64
CA PHE A 42 25.83 -8.11 4.19
C PHE A 42 26.55 -9.45 4.22
N LYS A 43 26.54 -10.11 5.39
CA LYS A 43 27.17 -11.43 5.58
C LYS A 43 26.37 -12.57 4.94
N GLU A 44 25.08 -12.36 4.67
CA GLU A 44 24.17 -13.31 4.05
C GLU A 44 23.31 -12.57 3.01
N GLU A 45 23.31 -13.07 1.78
CA GLU A 45 22.51 -12.53 0.67
C GLU A 45 21.41 -13.53 0.34
N SER A 46 20.17 -13.15 0.61
CA SER A 46 19.00 -13.99 0.37
C SER A 46 17.78 -13.14 0.05
N VAL A 47 16.76 -13.75 -0.56
CA VAL A 47 15.48 -13.08 -0.82
C VAL A 47 14.81 -12.68 0.49
N GLN A 48 14.94 -13.51 1.53
CA GLN A 48 14.47 -13.18 2.88
C GLN A 48 15.14 -11.91 3.41
N LYS A 49 16.47 -11.77 3.22
CA LYS A 49 17.17 -10.58 3.67
C LYS A 49 16.75 -9.32 2.92
N ALA A 50 16.53 -9.43 1.61
CA ALA A 50 16.00 -8.34 0.81
C ALA A 50 14.58 -7.91 1.26
N TYR A 51 13.73 -8.87 1.63
CA TYR A 51 12.42 -8.59 2.22
C TYR A 51 12.53 -7.83 3.54
N GLU A 52 13.38 -8.28 4.48
CA GLU A 52 13.61 -7.60 5.75
C GLU A 52 14.09 -6.16 5.56
N LEU A 53 15.04 -5.95 4.63
CA LEU A 53 15.51 -4.61 4.26
C LEU A 53 14.34 -3.73 3.82
N ARG A 54 13.44 -4.25 2.98
CA ARG A 54 12.24 -3.51 2.55
C ARG A 54 11.28 -3.21 3.71
N MET A 55 11.06 -4.15 4.63
CA MET A 55 10.23 -3.93 5.82
C MET A 55 10.82 -2.87 6.76
N ASN A 56 12.14 -2.68 6.70
CA ASN A 56 12.88 -1.65 7.44
C ASN A 56 13.09 -0.35 6.64
N GLY A 57 12.45 -0.20 5.47
CA GLY A 57 12.55 1.02 4.64
C GLY A 57 13.84 1.15 3.82
N GLU A 58 14.70 0.13 3.85
CA GLU A 58 15.96 0.05 3.10
C GLU A 58 15.75 -0.46 1.66
N ILE A 59 14.76 0.11 0.97
CA ILE A 59 14.26 -0.41 -0.31
C ILE A 59 15.32 -0.44 -1.43
N TRP A 60 16.29 0.47 -1.40
CA TRP A 60 17.37 0.52 -2.39
C TRP A 60 18.37 -0.63 -2.21
N TYR A 61 18.71 -0.97 -0.96
CA TYR A 61 19.54 -2.12 -0.65
C TYR A 61 18.82 -3.42 -0.98
N ALA A 62 17.52 -3.53 -0.67
CA ALA A 62 16.69 -4.65 -1.09
C ALA A 62 16.74 -4.84 -2.61
N ARG A 63 16.54 -3.78 -3.39
CA ARG A 63 16.60 -3.82 -4.85
C ARG A 63 17.95 -4.28 -5.38
N ALA A 64 19.03 -3.71 -4.86
CA ALA A 64 20.38 -4.04 -5.30
C ALA A 64 20.74 -5.50 -5.00
N MET A 65 20.37 -6.00 -3.81
CA MET A 65 20.53 -7.41 -3.44
C MET A 65 19.77 -8.32 -4.40
N LEU A 66 18.51 -8.02 -4.70
CA LEU A 66 17.68 -8.84 -5.60
C LEU A 66 18.20 -8.84 -7.04
N ASN A 67 18.72 -7.71 -7.54
CA ASN A 67 19.37 -7.67 -8.84
C ASN A 67 20.61 -8.59 -8.86
N LYS A 68 21.45 -8.52 -7.83
CA LYS A 68 22.61 -9.42 -7.70
C LYS A 68 22.21 -10.89 -7.66
N LEU A 69 21.18 -11.23 -6.87
CA LEU A 69 20.66 -12.60 -6.80
C LEU A 69 20.13 -13.11 -8.15
N ASN A 70 19.48 -12.24 -8.93
CA ASN A 70 19.04 -12.58 -10.29
C ASN A 70 20.22 -12.76 -11.27
N ASP A 71 21.27 -11.93 -11.15
CA ASP A 71 22.49 -12.04 -11.99
C ASP A 71 23.27 -13.35 -11.72
N LEU A 72 23.16 -13.90 -10.50
CA LEU A 72 23.68 -15.22 -10.15
C LEU A 72 22.88 -16.37 -10.78
N GLY A 73 21.73 -16.09 -11.41
CA GLY A 73 20.94 -17.07 -12.14
C GLY A 73 20.21 -18.08 -11.24
N LEU A 74 19.75 -17.64 -10.07
CA LEU A 74 18.90 -18.48 -9.21
C LEU A 74 17.66 -18.94 -9.98
N LYS A 75 17.42 -20.25 -9.96
CA LYS A 75 16.38 -20.89 -10.80
C LYS A 75 15.00 -20.93 -10.16
N ASP A 76 14.86 -20.46 -8.92
CA ASP A 76 13.60 -20.58 -8.15
C ASP A 76 12.63 -19.40 -8.37
N GLY A 77 13.04 -18.36 -9.10
CA GLY A 77 12.19 -17.20 -9.40
C GLY A 77 11.92 -16.28 -8.21
N MET A 78 12.37 -16.60 -7.00
CA MET A 78 12.05 -15.85 -5.78
C MET A 78 12.62 -14.44 -5.80
N ALA A 79 13.84 -14.27 -6.33
CA ALA A 79 14.46 -12.96 -6.47
C ALA A 79 13.75 -12.10 -7.53
N HIS A 80 13.18 -12.69 -8.58
CA HIS A 80 12.35 -11.99 -9.55
C HIS A 80 10.98 -11.59 -8.96
N TYR A 81 10.38 -12.47 -8.16
CA TYR A 81 9.13 -12.23 -7.44
C TYR A 81 9.26 -11.05 -6.47
N GLU A 82 10.27 -11.06 -5.58
CA GLU A 82 10.42 -9.98 -4.61
C GLU A 82 10.87 -8.68 -5.29
N LEU A 83 11.61 -8.76 -6.41
CA LEU A 83 11.95 -7.57 -7.20
C LEU A 83 10.71 -6.92 -7.82
N ALA A 84 9.70 -7.68 -8.22
CA ALA A 84 8.43 -7.14 -8.68
C ALA A 84 7.75 -6.34 -7.56
N ARG A 85 7.72 -6.87 -6.33
CA ARG A 85 7.15 -6.21 -5.14
C ARG A 85 7.90 -4.94 -4.76
N VAL A 86 9.25 -4.95 -4.81
CA VAL A 86 10.07 -3.74 -4.63
C VAL A 86 9.71 -2.67 -5.66
N LYS A 87 9.60 -3.04 -6.94
CA LYS A 87 9.23 -2.10 -8.00
C LYS A 87 7.81 -1.54 -7.81
N MET A 88 6.87 -2.38 -7.40
CA MET A 88 5.50 -1.95 -7.07
C MET A 88 5.49 -0.95 -5.90
N ALA A 89 6.21 -1.23 -4.81
CA ALA A 89 6.35 -0.31 -3.69
C ALA A 89 6.94 1.04 -4.14
N GLN A 90 7.99 1.03 -4.97
CA GLN A 90 8.58 2.24 -5.53
C GLN A 90 7.59 3.03 -6.42
N MET A 91 6.83 2.35 -7.27
CA MET A 91 5.78 2.98 -8.08
C MET A 91 4.74 3.68 -7.19
N LEU A 92 4.24 3.00 -6.16
CA LEU A 92 3.29 3.56 -5.19
C LEU A 92 3.91 4.71 -4.37
N GLY A 93 5.23 4.68 -4.15
CA GLY A 93 5.99 5.75 -3.52
C GLY A 93 6.23 6.98 -4.40
N GLY A 94 5.79 6.96 -5.66
CA GLY A 94 5.91 8.08 -6.61
C GLY A 94 7.21 8.10 -7.40
N PHE A 95 7.95 6.99 -7.44
CA PHE A 95 9.11 6.85 -8.33
C PHE A 95 8.67 6.48 -9.75
N ASP A 96 9.48 6.89 -10.73
CA ASP A 96 9.27 6.56 -12.15
C ASP A 96 9.58 5.07 -12.41
N ILE A 97 8.59 4.23 -12.10
CA ILE A 97 8.60 2.80 -12.34
C ILE A 97 7.47 2.47 -13.31
N GLN A 98 7.84 2.06 -14.51
CA GLN A 98 6.89 1.64 -15.52
C GLN A 98 6.26 0.29 -15.16
N ALA A 99 4.95 0.16 -15.38
CA ALA A 99 4.17 -1.05 -15.08
C ALA A 99 4.78 -2.31 -15.73
N ASP A 100 5.25 -2.18 -16.97
CA ASP A 100 5.89 -3.28 -17.70
C ASP A 100 7.19 -3.76 -17.02
N GLY A 101 7.88 -2.87 -16.30
CA GLY A 101 9.05 -3.24 -15.50
C GLY A 101 8.70 -4.14 -14.31
N ILE A 102 7.52 -3.98 -13.73
CA ILE A 102 6.97 -4.82 -12.66
C ILE A 102 6.51 -6.15 -13.25
N ILE A 103 5.69 -6.09 -14.32
CA ILE A 103 5.13 -7.27 -15.01
C ILE A 103 6.25 -8.18 -15.52
N ASN A 104 7.32 -7.62 -16.09
CA ASN A 104 8.45 -8.41 -16.57
C ASN A 104 9.14 -9.18 -15.43
N SER A 105 9.35 -8.54 -14.26
CA SER A 105 9.88 -9.23 -13.08
C SER A 105 8.96 -10.35 -12.61
N ALA A 106 7.66 -10.07 -12.47
CA ALA A 106 6.69 -11.09 -12.06
C ALA A 106 6.62 -12.27 -13.04
N ARG A 107 6.64 -11.99 -14.35
CA ARG A 107 6.64 -13.01 -15.41
C ARG A 107 7.89 -13.89 -15.37
N GLN A 108 9.07 -13.34 -15.05
CA GLN A 108 10.26 -14.19 -14.89
C GLN A 108 10.12 -15.14 -13.70
N ALA A 109 9.48 -14.72 -12.61
CA ALA A 109 9.17 -15.61 -11.49
C ALA A 109 8.22 -16.74 -11.93
N VAL A 110 7.12 -16.41 -12.60
CA VAL A 110 6.17 -17.41 -13.16
C VAL A 110 6.84 -18.35 -14.16
N LYS A 111 7.80 -17.87 -14.97
CA LYS A 111 8.57 -18.72 -15.89
C LYS A 111 9.48 -19.71 -15.16
N ALA A 112 10.04 -19.31 -14.01
CA ALA A 112 10.88 -20.16 -13.19
C ALA A 112 10.07 -21.26 -12.48
N ASP A 113 8.88 -20.91 -11.98
CA ASP A 113 7.92 -21.85 -11.41
C ASP A 113 6.47 -21.45 -11.75
N SER A 114 5.91 -22.10 -12.79
CA SER A 114 4.54 -21.84 -13.26
C SER A 114 3.46 -22.44 -12.37
N GLY A 115 3.84 -23.23 -11.37
CA GLY A 115 2.95 -23.80 -10.36
C GLY A 115 2.83 -22.93 -9.11
N ASN A 116 3.69 -21.93 -8.95
CA ASN A 116 3.71 -21.08 -7.77
C ASN A 116 2.56 -20.06 -7.77
N VAL A 117 1.62 -20.23 -6.84
CA VAL A 117 0.43 -19.39 -6.70
C VAL A 117 0.80 -17.93 -6.39
N ALA A 118 1.80 -17.68 -5.55
CA ALA A 118 2.21 -16.32 -5.19
C ALA A 118 2.83 -15.58 -6.38
N PHE A 119 3.56 -16.30 -7.25
CA PHE A 119 4.12 -15.73 -8.48
C PHE A 119 3.01 -15.37 -9.47
N ALA A 120 2.08 -16.30 -9.70
CA ALA A 120 0.93 -16.07 -10.57
C ALA A 120 0.06 -14.90 -10.08
N TYR A 121 -0.20 -14.82 -8.77
CA TYR A 121 -0.95 -13.72 -8.17
C TYR A 121 -0.22 -12.39 -8.33
N THR A 122 1.10 -12.34 -8.13
CA THR A 122 1.88 -11.11 -8.29
C THR A 122 1.88 -10.61 -9.74
N GLU A 123 1.95 -11.52 -10.72
CA GLU A 123 1.80 -11.13 -12.13
C GLU A 123 0.39 -10.59 -12.41
N ALA A 124 -0.65 -11.27 -11.91
CA ALA A 124 -2.03 -10.85 -12.08
C ALA A 124 -2.28 -9.46 -11.47
N SER A 125 -1.83 -9.23 -10.23
CA SER A 125 -1.93 -7.93 -9.55
C SER A 125 -1.14 -6.83 -10.24
N ALA A 126 0.06 -7.11 -10.75
CA ALA A 126 0.83 -6.13 -11.53
C ALA A 126 0.13 -5.74 -12.85
N ARG A 127 -0.47 -6.71 -13.53
CA ARG A 127 -1.28 -6.47 -14.74
C ARG A 127 -2.55 -5.71 -14.42
N PHE A 128 -3.20 -6.01 -13.30
CA PHE A 128 -4.37 -5.28 -12.86
C PHE A 128 -4.04 -3.82 -12.54
N GLY A 129 -2.91 -3.54 -11.89
CA GLY A 129 -2.42 -2.18 -11.70
C GLY A 129 -2.22 -1.44 -13.04
N LYS A 130 -1.68 -2.10 -14.07
CA LYS A 130 -1.56 -1.55 -15.43
C LYS A 130 -2.95 -1.30 -16.06
N ALA A 131 -3.87 -2.24 -15.90
CA ALA A 131 -5.24 -2.11 -16.38
C ALA A 131 -5.95 -0.92 -15.73
N TYR A 132 -5.85 -0.80 -14.41
CA TYR A 132 -6.39 0.32 -13.64
C TYR A 132 -5.83 1.67 -14.13
N MET A 133 -4.51 1.79 -14.28
CA MET A 133 -3.90 3.01 -14.84
C MET A 133 -4.40 3.32 -16.26
N SER A 134 -4.61 2.29 -17.08
CA SER A 134 -5.12 2.46 -18.44
C SER A 134 -6.59 2.92 -18.45
N ILE A 135 -7.40 2.42 -17.53
CA ILE A 135 -8.79 2.87 -17.33
C ILE A 135 -8.80 4.34 -16.89
N MET A 136 -8.00 4.70 -15.89
CA MET A 136 -7.92 6.07 -15.37
C MET A 136 -7.41 7.08 -16.41
N GLN A 137 -6.67 6.61 -17.41
CA GLN A 137 -6.17 7.43 -18.54
C GLN A 137 -7.07 7.37 -19.77
N GLU A 138 -8.20 6.65 -19.70
CA GLU A 138 -9.10 6.41 -20.84
C GLU A 138 -8.37 5.85 -22.08
N ALA A 139 -7.33 5.03 -21.86
CA ALA A 139 -6.50 4.50 -22.93
C ALA A 139 -7.26 3.44 -23.76
N GLU A 140 -7.06 3.45 -25.08
CA GLU A 140 -7.67 2.44 -25.99
C GLU A 140 -7.29 1.00 -25.60
N SER A 141 -6.11 0.81 -25.01
CA SER A 141 -5.63 -0.48 -24.51
C SER A 141 -6.25 -0.94 -23.20
N ALA A 142 -7.11 -0.14 -22.55
CA ALA A 142 -7.66 -0.44 -21.22
C ALA A 142 -8.37 -1.80 -21.19
N LYS A 143 -9.26 -2.06 -22.14
CA LYS A 143 -9.97 -3.35 -22.23
C LYS A 143 -8.99 -4.52 -22.37
N THR A 144 -7.99 -4.40 -23.24
CA THR A 144 -6.97 -5.44 -23.43
C THR A 144 -6.22 -5.72 -22.14
N HIS A 145 -5.81 -4.68 -21.41
CA HIS A 145 -5.12 -4.87 -20.13
C HIS A 145 -6.04 -5.49 -19.06
N VAL A 146 -7.34 -5.17 -19.04
CA VAL A 146 -8.32 -5.84 -18.18
C VAL A 146 -8.42 -7.32 -18.52
N ASP A 147 -8.59 -7.65 -19.81
CA ASP A 147 -8.69 -9.05 -20.27
C ASP A 147 -7.43 -9.85 -19.87
N GLU A 148 -6.23 -9.27 -20.05
CA GLU A 148 -4.97 -9.88 -19.63
C GLU A 148 -4.88 -10.10 -18.11
N ALA A 149 -5.30 -9.12 -17.30
CA ALA A 149 -5.31 -9.24 -15.85
C ALA A 149 -6.27 -10.35 -15.38
N VAL A 150 -7.49 -10.37 -15.95
CA VAL A 150 -8.51 -11.40 -15.68
C VAL A 150 -7.99 -12.79 -16.06
N MET A 151 -7.36 -12.95 -17.23
CA MET A 151 -6.75 -14.23 -17.62
C MET A 151 -5.72 -14.72 -16.59
N CYS A 152 -4.88 -13.81 -16.07
CA CYS A 152 -3.91 -14.17 -15.04
C CYS A 152 -4.58 -14.52 -13.70
N PHE A 153 -5.66 -13.84 -13.28
CA PHE A 153 -6.41 -14.20 -12.08
C PHE A 153 -7.14 -15.54 -12.21
N GLU A 154 -7.74 -15.83 -13.36
CA GLU A 154 -8.34 -17.16 -13.60
C GLU A 154 -7.27 -18.25 -13.54
N ARG A 155 -6.05 -18.00 -14.05
CA ARG A 155 -4.91 -18.91 -13.89
C ARG A 155 -4.52 -19.13 -12.42
N VAL A 156 -4.61 -18.11 -11.58
CA VAL A 156 -4.42 -18.27 -10.12
C VAL A 156 -5.46 -19.23 -9.54
N LEU A 157 -6.71 -19.14 -10.00
CA LEU A 157 -7.78 -20.07 -9.56
C LEU A 157 -7.63 -21.48 -10.12
N GLU A 158 -7.01 -21.67 -11.29
CA GLU A 158 -6.64 -23.01 -11.76
C GLU A 158 -5.59 -23.66 -10.85
N LEU A 159 -4.59 -22.89 -10.41
CA LEU A 159 -3.55 -23.35 -9.50
C LEU A 159 -4.08 -23.55 -8.07
N LYS A 160 -5.01 -22.67 -7.65
CA LYS A 160 -5.60 -22.65 -6.33
C LYS A 160 -7.11 -22.35 -6.40
N PRO A 161 -7.95 -23.38 -6.59
CA PRO A 161 -9.40 -23.20 -6.73
C PRO A 161 -10.08 -22.57 -5.52
N ASP A 162 -9.47 -22.66 -4.34
CA ASP A 162 -9.91 -22.10 -3.06
C ASP A 162 -9.25 -20.77 -2.68
N TYR A 163 -8.75 -20.01 -3.65
CA TYR A 163 -8.26 -18.65 -3.41
C TYR A 163 -9.44 -17.65 -3.41
N HIS A 164 -10.08 -17.48 -2.25
CA HIS A 164 -11.29 -16.68 -2.13
C HIS A 164 -11.09 -15.19 -2.49
N GLU A 165 -9.99 -14.58 -2.08
CA GLU A 165 -9.66 -13.17 -2.35
C GLU A 165 -9.60 -12.89 -3.86
N VAL A 166 -9.05 -13.83 -4.64
CA VAL A 166 -9.01 -13.71 -6.10
C VAL A 166 -10.41 -13.84 -6.71
N ARG A 167 -11.27 -14.71 -6.16
CA ARG A 167 -12.67 -14.81 -6.60
C ARG A 167 -13.43 -13.52 -6.30
N VAL A 168 -13.25 -12.92 -5.13
CA VAL A 168 -13.85 -11.63 -4.77
C VAL A 168 -13.38 -10.53 -5.73
N LEU A 169 -12.07 -10.49 -6.05
CA LEU A 169 -11.54 -9.53 -7.01
C LEU A 169 -12.13 -9.73 -8.42
N LEU A 170 -12.31 -10.97 -8.88
CA LEU A 170 -12.98 -11.25 -10.14
C LEU A 170 -14.46 -10.83 -10.11
N VAL A 171 -15.16 -11.05 -9.00
CA VAL A 171 -16.53 -10.53 -8.81
C VAL A 171 -16.53 -9.02 -8.99
N GLU A 172 -15.61 -8.30 -8.34
CA GLU A 172 -15.51 -6.85 -8.50
C GLU A 172 -15.25 -6.44 -9.94
N ILE A 173 -14.20 -6.98 -10.58
CA ILE A 173 -13.84 -6.62 -11.96
C ILE A 173 -15.02 -6.83 -12.91
N TYR A 174 -15.65 -8.01 -12.85
CA TYR A 174 -16.75 -8.34 -13.73
C TYR A 174 -18.05 -7.58 -13.41
N HIS A 175 -18.27 -7.19 -12.15
CA HIS A 175 -19.48 -6.47 -11.76
C HIS A 175 -19.37 -4.96 -11.96
N ALA A 176 -18.22 -4.38 -11.63
CA ALA A 176 -18.03 -2.92 -11.58
C ALA A 176 -17.67 -2.30 -12.93
N LEU A 177 -16.96 -3.04 -13.80
CA LEU A 177 -16.61 -2.51 -15.12
C LEU A 177 -17.80 -2.62 -16.09
N PRO A 178 -17.94 -1.69 -17.05
CA PRO A 178 -18.90 -1.85 -18.13
C PRO A 178 -18.49 -2.98 -19.09
N GLU A 179 -19.46 -3.56 -19.80
CA GLU A 179 -19.23 -4.72 -20.69
C GLU A 179 -18.15 -4.47 -21.74
N ASN A 180 -18.13 -3.26 -22.32
CA ASN A 180 -17.12 -2.86 -23.31
C ASN A 180 -15.70 -2.73 -22.73
N MET A 181 -15.55 -2.70 -21.40
CA MET A 181 -14.26 -2.66 -20.70
C MET A 181 -13.93 -3.97 -19.96
N GLY A 182 -14.69 -5.05 -20.19
CA GLY A 182 -14.43 -6.36 -19.59
C GLY A 182 -15.41 -6.76 -18.49
N GLY A 183 -16.41 -5.94 -18.18
CA GLY A 183 -17.53 -6.30 -17.33
C GLY A 183 -18.31 -7.51 -17.84
N ASN A 184 -18.81 -8.34 -16.93
CA ASN A 184 -19.63 -9.50 -17.25
C ASN A 184 -20.44 -9.96 -16.00
N LYS A 185 -21.69 -9.51 -15.89
CA LYS A 185 -22.50 -9.74 -14.69
C LYS A 185 -22.77 -11.23 -14.43
N GLU A 186 -22.86 -12.04 -15.49
CA GLU A 186 -23.06 -13.49 -15.38
C GLU A 186 -21.83 -14.18 -14.75
N LYS A 187 -20.61 -13.80 -15.16
CA LYS A 187 -19.37 -14.31 -14.56
C LYS A 187 -19.19 -13.83 -13.13
N ALA A 188 -19.56 -12.59 -12.81
CA ALA A 188 -19.58 -12.10 -11.43
C ALA A 188 -20.49 -12.98 -10.56
N ALA A 189 -21.72 -13.23 -11.01
CA ALA A 189 -22.67 -14.08 -10.29
C ALA A 189 -22.17 -15.54 -10.16
N ALA A 190 -21.51 -16.09 -11.17
CA ALA A 190 -20.93 -17.43 -11.11
C ALA A 190 -19.82 -17.54 -10.05
N HIS A 191 -18.93 -16.55 -9.96
CA HIS A 191 -17.87 -16.50 -8.93
C HIS A 191 -18.46 -16.30 -7.53
N ALA A 192 -19.47 -15.43 -7.38
CA ALA A 192 -20.17 -15.22 -6.10
C ALA A 192 -20.91 -16.48 -5.63
N GLN A 193 -21.56 -17.20 -6.54
CA GLN A 193 -22.20 -18.49 -6.23
C GLN A 193 -21.17 -19.53 -5.80
N ARG A 194 -19.99 -19.56 -6.43
CA ARG A 194 -18.92 -20.46 -6.02
C ARG A 194 -18.41 -20.13 -4.61
N LEU A 195 -18.27 -18.85 -4.27
CA LEU A 195 -17.90 -18.42 -2.91
C LEU A 195 -18.93 -18.85 -1.86
N LYS A 196 -20.23 -18.77 -2.19
CA LYS A 196 -21.32 -19.24 -1.31
C LYS A 196 -21.20 -20.72 -0.92
N GLU A 197 -20.65 -21.54 -1.79
CA GLU A 197 -20.43 -22.97 -1.53
C GLU A 197 -19.18 -23.25 -0.68
N MET A 198 -18.33 -22.24 -0.47
CA MET A 198 -16.99 -22.41 0.08
C MET A 198 -16.82 -21.77 1.46
N ASP A 199 -17.22 -20.50 1.61
CA ASP A 199 -17.03 -19.72 2.84
C ASP A 199 -18.09 -18.60 2.94
N SER A 200 -18.80 -18.56 4.06
CA SER A 200 -19.92 -17.61 4.26
C SER A 200 -19.46 -16.15 4.30
N PHE A 201 -18.27 -15.86 4.81
CA PHE A 201 -17.71 -14.51 4.88
C PHE A 201 -17.34 -14.00 3.49
N PHE A 202 -16.63 -14.78 2.69
CA PHE A 202 -16.29 -14.36 1.33
C PHE A 202 -17.51 -14.31 0.40
N SER A 203 -18.51 -15.17 0.64
CA SER A 203 -19.83 -15.01 0.03
C SER A 203 -20.41 -13.64 0.37
N ALA A 204 -20.44 -13.26 1.64
CA ALA A 204 -20.94 -11.94 2.05
C ALA A 204 -20.17 -10.79 1.40
N GLN A 205 -18.84 -10.87 1.29
CA GLN A 205 -18.03 -9.89 0.56
C GLN A 205 -18.45 -9.75 -0.91
N ALA A 206 -18.63 -10.87 -1.62
CA ALA A 206 -19.07 -10.84 -3.02
C ALA A 206 -20.47 -10.27 -3.19
N TRP A 207 -21.40 -10.60 -2.29
CA TRP A 207 -22.76 -10.07 -2.31
C TRP A 207 -22.82 -8.60 -1.89
N GLU A 208 -21.93 -8.13 -1.01
CA GLU A 208 -21.76 -6.69 -0.76
C GLU A 208 -21.32 -5.96 -2.02
N ILE A 209 -20.41 -6.54 -2.80
CA ILE A 209 -19.97 -5.93 -4.06
C ILE A 209 -21.14 -5.82 -5.04
N MET A 210 -21.94 -6.88 -5.15
CA MET A 210 -23.03 -7.00 -6.11
C MET A 210 -24.36 -6.39 -5.66
N ARG A 211 -24.43 -5.82 -4.44
CA ARG A 211 -25.66 -5.23 -3.91
C ARG A 211 -26.11 -4.06 -4.80
N PRO A 212 -27.43 -3.79 -4.92
CA PRO A 212 -27.92 -2.56 -5.52
C PRO A 212 -27.31 -1.34 -4.82
N GLU A 213 -26.99 -0.30 -5.58
CA GLU A 213 -26.31 0.90 -5.05
C GLU A 213 -27.12 1.56 -3.92
N GLU A 214 -28.45 1.48 -4.00
CA GLU A 214 -29.41 2.03 -3.03
C GLU A 214 -29.45 1.23 -1.72
N THR A 215 -28.92 0.01 -1.69
CA THR A 215 -28.89 -0.80 -0.48
C THR A 215 -27.80 -0.30 0.45
N SER A 216 -28.15 0.12 1.67
CA SER A 216 -27.17 0.56 2.66
C SER A 216 -26.16 -0.54 2.97
N ARG A 217 -24.86 -0.18 2.91
CA ARG A 217 -23.77 -1.07 3.30
C ARG A 217 -23.90 -1.48 4.77
N LEU A 218 -24.32 -0.56 5.63
CA LEU A 218 -24.52 -0.81 7.06
C LEU A 218 -25.65 -1.81 7.29
N GLU A 219 -26.83 -1.59 6.71
CA GLU A 219 -27.96 -2.51 6.85
C GLU A 219 -27.61 -3.92 6.35
N TYR A 220 -26.87 -4.01 5.25
CA TYR A 220 -26.37 -5.26 4.72
C TYR A 220 -25.48 -6.01 5.72
N TRP A 221 -24.42 -5.35 6.24
CA TRP A 221 -23.50 -5.99 7.18
C TRP A 221 -24.14 -6.28 8.54
N GLN A 222 -25.13 -5.49 8.97
CA GLN A 222 -25.95 -5.81 10.15
C GLN A 222 -26.73 -7.12 9.94
N GLN A 223 -27.28 -7.36 8.75
CA GLN A 223 -27.98 -8.62 8.46
C GLN A 223 -27.01 -9.81 8.42
N VAL A 224 -25.85 -9.67 7.76
CA VAL A 224 -24.81 -10.72 7.73
C VAL A 224 -24.33 -11.06 9.14
N TRP A 225 -24.13 -10.05 10.00
CA TRP A 225 -23.70 -10.22 11.38
C TRP A 225 -24.68 -11.04 12.22
N LYS A 226 -26.01 -10.87 12.04
CA LYS A 226 -27.01 -11.65 12.81
C LYS A 226 -26.81 -13.17 12.67
N GLU A 227 -26.34 -13.62 11.53
CA GLU A 227 -26.11 -15.03 11.22
C GLU A 227 -24.67 -15.49 11.50
N ASN A 228 -23.73 -14.56 11.71
CA ASN A 228 -22.28 -14.82 11.80
C ASN A 228 -21.64 -14.06 12.98
N GLN A 229 -22.31 -14.01 14.13
CA GLN A 229 -21.92 -13.15 15.25
C GLN A 229 -20.52 -13.42 15.79
N GLU A 230 -20.02 -14.65 15.68
CA GLU A 230 -18.70 -15.05 16.18
C GLU A 230 -17.55 -14.81 15.18
N ASP A 231 -17.85 -14.52 13.91
CA ASP A 231 -16.82 -14.29 12.90
C ASP A 231 -16.26 -12.86 13.01
N MET A 232 -15.02 -12.73 13.49
CA MET A 232 -14.36 -11.43 13.63
C MET A 232 -14.16 -10.72 12.30
N ARG A 233 -14.10 -11.44 11.17
CA ARG A 233 -14.02 -10.83 9.84
C ARG A 233 -15.33 -10.12 9.50
N VAL A 234 -16.47 -10.71 9.86
CA VAL A 234 -17.79 -10.08 9.71
C VAL A 234 -17.91 -8.86 10.63
N GLN A 235 -17.49 -8.97 11.89
CA GLN A 235 -17.48 -7.82 12.81
C GLN A 235 -16.61 -6.68 12.30
N LYS A 236 -15.43 -6.98 11.75
CA LYS A 236 -14.58 -5.97 11.11
C LYS A 236 -15.30 -5.23 9.99
N GLN A 237 -15.98 -5.95 9.10
CA GLN A 237 -16.72 -5.34 7.99
C GLN A 237 -17.92 -4.52 8.48
N LEU A 238 -18.60 -4.95 9.54
CA LEU A 238 -19.64 -4.16 10.19
C LEU A 238 -19.09 -2.86 10.79
N GLY A 239 -17.96 -2.91 11.48
CA GLY A 239 -17.30 -1.71 12.01
C GLY A 239 -16.89 -0.74 10.90
N LEU A 240 -16.35 -1.25 9.78
CA LEU A 240 -16.04 -0.44 8.60
C LEU A 240 -17.32 0.15 7.97
N ALA A 241 -18.45 -0.55 8.02
CA ALA A 241 -19.73 -0.03 7.53
C ALA A 241 -20.28 1.10 8.42
N TYR A 242 -20.19 0.98 9.74
CA TYR A 242 -20.51 2.08 10.67
C TYR A 242 -19.60 3.30 10.44
N LEU A 243 -18.29 3.07 10.27
CA LEU A 243 -17.34 4.14 9.97
C LEU A 243 -17.68 4.87 8.65
N ALA A 244 -18.09 4.13 7.62
CA ALA A 244 -18.50 4.71 6.35
C ALA A 244 -19.79 5.55 6.46
N ASP A 245 -20.71 5.16 7.35
CA ASP A 245 -21.94 5.90 7.66
C ASP A 245 -21.70 7.11 8.59
N GLY A 246 -20.49 7.23 9.15
CA GLY A 246 -20.10 8.30 10.07
C GLY A 246 -20.44 8.03 11.54
N ASP A 247 -20.86 6.81 11.87
CA ASP A 247 -21.16 6.38 13.23
C ASP A 247 -19.91 5.81 13.92
N LEU A 248 -19.06 6.72 14.40
CA LEU A 248 -17.84 6.34 15.13
C LEU A 248 -18.14 5.76 16.51
N GLU A 249 -19.27 6.12 17.11
CA GLU A 249 -19.67 5.65 18.44
C GLU A 249 -19.86 4.12 18.42
N GLU A 250 -20.44 3.59 17.35
CA GLU A 250 -20.58 2.15 17.13
C GLU A 250 -19.34 1.48 16.51
N ALA A 251 -18.61 2.18 15.63
CA ALA A 251 -17.44 1.60 14.94
C ALA A 251 -16.26 1.31 15.88
N GLU A 252 -15.90 2.26 16.76
CA GLU A 252 -14.74 2.14 17.65
C GLU A 252 -14.76 0.91 18.58
N PRO A 253 -15.85 0.62 19.33
CA PRO A 253 -15.87 -0.55 20.20
C PRO A 253 -15.72 -1.86 19.41
N ILE A 254 -16.26 -1.93 18.19
CA ILE A 254 -16.09 -3.07 17.30
C ILE A 254 -14.62 -3.20 16.88
N PHE A 255 -13.97 -2.11 16.46
CA PHE A 255 -12.55 -2.15 16.10
C PHE A 255 -11.67 -2.56 17.28
N LYS A 256 -11.92 -2.04 18.48
CA LYS A 256 -11.21 -2.45 19.71
C LYS A 256 -11.37 -3.95 19.97
N LYS A 257 -12.56 -4.52 19.74
CA LYS A 257 -12.81 -5.96 19.86
C LYS A 257 -12.06 -6.76 18.79
N VAL A 258 -12.08 -6.33 17.54
CA VAL A 258 -11.35 -6.96 16.43
C VAL A 258 -9.84 -6.94 16.69
N MET A 259 -9.27 -5.78 17.02
CA MET A 259 -7.83 -5.65 17.33
C MET A 259 -7.41 -6.44 18.57
N LYS A 260 -8.31 -6.63 19.54
CA LYS A 260 -8.04 -7.50 20.68
C LYS A 260 -7.97 -8.98 20.27
N SER A 261 -8.79 -9.40 19.31
CA SER A 261 -8.78 -10.77 18.79
C SER A 261 -7.61 -11.03 17.85
N ASP A 262 -7.26 -10.04 17.04
CA ASP A 262 -6.14 -10.05 16.10
C ASP A 262 -5.41 -8.70 16.14
N PRO A 263 -4.31 -8.59 16.91
CA PRO A 263 -3.53 -7.37 17.01
C PRO A 263 -2.97 -6.87 15.67
N THR A 264 -2.85 -7.72 14.65
CA THR A 264 -2.38 -7.31 13.32
C THR A 264 -3.39 -6.45 12.57
N CYS A 265 -4.65 -6.42 13.02
CA CYS A 265 -5.69 -5.51 12.51
C CYS A 265 -5.56 -4.07 13.03
N ASN A 266 -4.41 -3.68 13.60
CA ASN A 266 -4.18 -2.33 14.13
C ASN A 266 -4.29 -1.20 13.08
N THR A 267 -4.23 -1.55 11.77
CA THR A 267 -4.48 -0.63 10.65
C THR A 267 -5.89 -0.03 10.65
N LEU A 268 -6.85 -0.59 11.40
CA LEU A 268 -8.18 -0.01 11.60
C LEU A 268 -8.13 1.40 12.21
N MET A 269 -7.09 1.71 12.99
CA MET A 269 -6.87 3.08 13.49
C MET A 269 -6.51 4.05 12.37
N LEU A 270 -5.86 3.57 11.30
CA LEU A 270 -5.60 4.38 10.11
C LEU A 270 -6.87 4.64 9.31
N ASP A 271 -7.85 3.73 9.33
CA ASP A 271 -9.17 3.96 8.73
C ASP A 271 -9.95 5.04 9.47
N ILE A 272 -9.92 5.06 10.82
CA ILE A 272 -10.47 6.17 11.62
C ILE A 272 -9.79 7.49 11.24
N ALA A 273 -8.46 7.52 11.16
CA ALA A 273 -7.73 8.72 10.77
C ALA A 273 -8.12 9.22 9.36
N ARG A 274 -8.30 8.29 8.41
CA ARG A 274 -8.76 8.59 7.06
C ARG A 274 -10.18 9.13 7.04
N HIS A 275 -11.10 8.58 7.83
CA HIS A 275 -12.46 9.07 7.95
C HIS A 275 -12.46 10.58 8.29
N HIS A 276 -11.77 10.96 9.36
CA HIS A 276 -11.67 12.36 9.77
C HIS A 276 -11.00 13.23 8.71
N MET A 277 -9.95 12.73 8.03
CA MET A 277 -9.34 13.44 6.91
C MET A 277 -10.36 13.71 5.79
N TYR A 278 -11.21 12.74 5.45
CA TYR A 278 -12.24 12.92 4.43
C TYR A 278 -13.30 13.94 4.82
N GLN A 279 -13.69 14.01 6.09
CA GLN A 279 -14.58 15.08 6.58
C GLN A 279 -13.99 16.47 6.29
N VAL A 280 -12.68 16.65 6.45
CA VAL A 280 -11.99 17.91 6.11
C VAL A 280 -11.86 18.13 4.60
N MET A 281 -11.67 17.06 3.82
CA MET A 281 -11.60 17.17 2.37
C MET A 281 -12.95 17.59 1.77
N TRP A 282 -14.06 17.10 2.31
CA TRP A 282 -15.41 17.49 1.92
C TRP A 282 -15.81 18.86 2.45
N ASP A 283 -15.43 19.18 3.70
CA ASP A 283 -15.70 20.48 4.31
C ASP A 283 -14.47 20.97 5.08
N ARG A 284 -13.74 21.90 4.46
CA ARG A 284 -12.53 22.52 5.03
C ARG A 284 -12.78 23.23 6.34
N SER A 285 -14.02 23.67 6.62
CA SER A 285 -14.35 24.34 7.88
C SER A 285 -14.22 23.43 9.09
N LYS A 286 -14.34 22.11 8.89
CA LYS A 286 -14.20 21.09 9.94
C LYS A 286 -12.76 20.83 10.38
N ALA A 287 -11.76 21.40 9.69
CA ALA A 287 -10.34 21.14 9.95
C ALA A 287 -9.93 21.27 11.43
N LYS A 288 -10.45 22.28 12.13
CA LYS A 288 -10.13 22.52 13.55
C LYS A 288 -10.62 21.42 14.49
N VAL A 289 -11.65 20.67 14.10
CA VAL A 289 -12.26 19.60 14.89
C VAL A 289 -11.71 18.25 14.47
N GLU A 290 -11.67 17.99 13.16
CA GLU A 290 -11.38 16.67 12.61
C GLU A 290 -9.87 16.35 12.56
N LEU A 291 -9.00 17.33 12.28
CA LEU A 291 -7.56 17.07 12.19
C LEU A 291 -6.95 16.60 13.52
N PRO A 292 -7.32 17.16 14.69
CA PRO A 292 -6.89 16.61 15.98
C PRO A 292 -7.32 15.15 16.21
N LEU A 293 -8.53 14.77 15.77
CA LEU A 293 -9.03 13.39 15.90
C LEU A 293 -8.27 12.44 14.97
N ALA A 294 -8.02 12.87 13.73
CA ALA A 294 -7.18 12.14 12.79
C ALA A 294 -5.76 11.93 13.32
N GLU A 295 -5.17 12.98 13.93
CA GLU A 295 -3.85 12.91 14.56
C GLU A 295 -3.83 11.96 15.76
N ALA A 296 -4.87 11.98 16.61
CA ALA A 296 -4.98 11.06 17.75
C ALA A 296 -5.02 9.59 17.29
N ALA A 297 -5.83 9.28 16.28
CA ALA A 297 -5.93 7.92 15.74
C ALA A 297 -4.60 7.42 15.15
N ILE A 298 -3.84 8.29 14.44
CA ILE A 298 -2.50 7.93 13.97
C ILE A 298 -1.51 7.72 15.13
N ARG A 299 -1.57 8.57 16.16
CA ARG A 299 -0.68 8.42 17.33
C ARG A 299 -0.96 7.12 18.08
N GLU A 300 -2.24 6.74 18.20
CA GLU A 300 -2.62 5.45 18.76
C GLU A 300 -2.07 4.31 17.92
N TYR A 301 -2.28 4.30 16.60
CA TYR A 301 -1.70 3.32 15.68
C TYR A 301 -0.19 3.13 15.89
N LEU A 302 0.56 4.23 15.96
CA LEU A 302 2.01 4.23 16.13
C LEU A 302 2.48 3.70 17.50
N SER A 303 1.56 3.56 18.46
CA SER A 303 1.82 3.03 19.81
C SER A 303 1.31 1.60 20.02
N LEU A 304 0.53 1.06 19.08
CA LEU A 304 -0.03 -0.29 19.18
C LEU A 304 1.00 -1.37 18.87
N GLU A 305 0.75 -2.55 19.42
CA GLU A 305 1.47 -3.78 19.11
C GLU A 305 0.67 -4.63 18.11
N PRO A 306 1.32 -5.32 17.15
CA PRO A 306 2.76 -5.28 16.87
C PRO A 306 3.19 -3.91 16.32
N GLU A 307 4.43 -3.49 16.64
CA GLU A 307 4.98 -2.24 16.13
C GLU A 307 4.84 -2.16 14.58
N PRO A 308 4.34 -1.03 14.04
CA PRO A 308 4.26 -0.81 12.61
C PRO A 308 5.60 -0.96 11.89
N ILE A 309 5.61 -1.73 10.79
CA ILE A 309 6.75 -1.79 9.86
C ILE A 309 7.06 -0.41 9.28
N ALA A 310 8.31 -0.18 8.87
CA ALA A 310 8.78 1.14 8.43
C ALA A 310 7.93 1.75 7.30
N PRO A 311 7.48 1.01 6.26
CA PRO A 311 6.61 1.57 5.22
C PRO A 311 5.28 2.12 5.75
N LEU A 312 4.63 1.41 6.69
CA LEU A 312 3.35 1.85 7.26
C LEU A 312 3.55 2.99 8.27
N LYS A 313 4.62 2.93 9.07
CA LYS A 313 5.04 4.01 9.97
C LYS A 313 5.29 5.31 9.19
N ALA A 314 6.03 5.21 8.08
CA ALA A 314 6.29 6.31 7.17
C ALA A 314 5.01 6.84 6.50
N TRP A 315 4.12 5.95 6.06
CA TRP A 315 2.81 6.35 5.51
C TRP A 315 1.97 7.13 6.53
N ALA A 316 1.89 6.64 7.77
CA ALA A 316 1.13 7.28 8.84
C ALA A 316 1.70 8.67 9.19
N ILE A 317 3.01 8.77 9.39
CA ILE A 317 3.69 10.06 9.66
C ILE A 317 3.59 11.01 8.46
N GLY A 318 3.66 10.48 7.23
CA GLY A 318 3.46 11.25 6.01
C GLY A 318 2.04 11.85 5.92
N ASN A 319 1.02 11.18 6.45
CA ASN A 319 -0.32 11.75 6.55
C ASN A 319 -0.45 12.77 7.69
N LEU A 320 0.23 12.59 8.84
CA LEU A 320 0.35 13.65 9.85
C LEU A 320 0.93 14.93 9.26
N ALA A 321 1.98 14.81 8.43
CA ALA A 321 2.55 15.96 7.71
C ALA A 321 1.49 16.68 6.85
N LYS A 322 0.64 15.92 6.12
CA LYS A 322 -0.46 16.50 5.34
C LYS A 322 -1.46 17.25 6.22
N PHE A 323 -1.77 16.74 7.41
CA PHE A 323 -2.66 17.41 8.35
C PHE A 323 -2.09 18.75 8.79
N LYS A 324 -0.78 18.81 9.09
CA LYS A 324 -0.09 20.06 9.44
C LYS A 324 -0.10 21.06 8.28
N TYR A 325 0.10 20.61 7.04
CA TYR A 325 -0.05 21.49 5.88
C TYR A 325 -1.48 22.06 5.77
N PHE A 326 -2.52 21.26 6.03
CA PHE A 326 -3.91 21.73 6.01
C PHE A 326 -4.23 22.74 7.13
N SER A 327 -3.56 22.62 8.28
CA SER A 327 -3.67 23.59 9.38
C SER A 327 -2.82 24.85 9.20
N GLY A 328 -2.02 24.95 8.12
CA GLY A 328 -1.10 26.05 7.88
C GLY A 328 0.23 25.95 8.65
N GLU A 329 0.49 24.85 9.33
CA GLU A 329 1.70 24.56 10.10
C GLU A 329 2.81 24.00 9.20
N GLN A 330 3.28 24.81 8.24
CA GLN A 330 4.20 24.36 7.17
C GLN A 330 5.49 23.75 7.71
N GLU A 331 6.16 24.39 8.68
CA GLU A 331 7.42 23.91 9.22
C GLU A 331 7.31 22.54 9.90
N GLU A 332 6.22 22.29 10.64
CA GLU A 332 6.00 21.00 11.28
C GLU A 332 5.63 19.93 10.24
N GLY A 333 4.85 20.30 9.23
CA GLY A 333 4.58 19.42 8.09
C GLY A 333 5.87 18.99 7.39
N ASP A 334 6.79 19.93 7.12
CA ASP A 334 8.08 19.64 6.50
C ASP A 334 8.93 18.71 7.36
N ARG A 335 8.97 18.94 8.68
CA ARG A 335 9.67 18.06 9.64
C ARG A 335 9.12 16.64 9.61
N LEU A 336 7.81 16.47 9.72
CA LEU A 336 7.17 15.15 9.70
C LEU A 336 7.36 14.45 8.36
N MET A 337 7.27 15.17 7.25
CA MET A 337 7.53 14.61 5.92
C MET A 337 8.98 14.15 5.76
N ALA A 338 9.94 14.89 6.32
CA ALA A 338 11.35 14.47 6.34
C ALA A 338 11.54 13.18 7.16
N VAL A 339 10.88 13.07 8.32
CA VAL A 339 10.88 11.83 9.13
C VAL A 339 10.29 10.66 8.35
N ALA A 340 9.14 10.84 7.70
CA ALA A 340 8.52 9.80 6.89
C ALA A 340 9.44 9.32 5.76
N LYS A 341 10.07 10.24 5.02
CA LYS A 341 11.01 9.92 3.93
C LYS A 341 12.29 9.24 4.43
N ALA A 342 12.74 9.57 5.65
CA ALA A 342 13.89 8.92 6.26
C ALA A 342 13.58 7.49 6.72
N LEU A 343 12.35 7.24 7.18
CA LEU A 343 11.89 5.91 7.56
C LEU A 343 11.72 4.99 6.36
N ASP A 344 11.07 5.45 5.30
CA ASP A 344 10.99 4.73 4.03
C ASP A 344 10.86 5.73 2.88
N PRO A 345 11.88 5.91 2.02
CA PRO A 345 11.79 6.86 0.93
C PRO A 345 10.71 6.51 -0.11
N ALA A 346 10.26 5.25 -0.15
CA ALA A 346 9.25 4.73 -1.06
C ALA A 346 7.90 4.45 -0.40
N PHE A 347 7.64 5.01 0.78
CA PHE A 347 6.32 4.87 1.41
C PHE A 347 5.22 5.35 0.46
N SER A 348 4.13 4.58 0.39
CA SER A 348 3.04 4.81 -0.56
C SER A 348 2.49 6.23 -0.48
N LYS A 349 2.16 6.83 -1.62
CA LYS A 349 1.49 8.13 -1.70
C LYS A 349 -0.02 8.01 -1.87
N ALA A 350 -0.55 6.79 -1.97
CA ALA A 350 -1.97 6.54 -2.06
C ALA A 350 -2.72 7.08 -0.82
N SER A 351 -3.98 7.50 -1.03
CA SER A 351 -4.88 7.92 0.04
C SER A 351 -5.41 6.74 0.85
N ALA A 352 -5.54 5.57 0.23
CA ALA A 352 -5.88 4.32 0.91
C ALA A 352 -4.74 3.85 1.83
N VAL A 353 -5.12 3.19 2.93
CA VAL A 353 -4.15 2.47 3.76
C VAL A 353 -3.47 1.43 2.85
N PRO A 354 -2.13 1.35 2.83
CA PRO A 354 -1.44 0.36 2.01
C PRO A 354 -1.88 -1.06 2.37
N GLY A 355 -2.27 -1.84 1.36
CA GLY A 355 -2.70 -3.22 1.54
C GLY A 355 -1.58 -4.12 2.06
N MET A 356 -1.93 -5.06 2.95
CA MET A 356 -0.96 -5.92 3.63
C MET A 356 -0.36 -7.00 2.71
N GLU A 357 -0.95 -7.24 1.54
CA GLU A 357 -0.42 -8.16 0.53
C GLU A 357 1.00 -7.79 0.08
N LEU A 358 1.34 -6.51 0.11
CA LEU A 358 2.67 -6.04 -0.27
C LEU A 358 3.71 -6.31 0.84
N TYR A 359 3.29 -6.64 2.06
CA TYR A 359 4.17 -6.71 3.24
C TYR A 359 4.32 -8.12 3.83
N ILE A 360 3.66 -9.14 3.27
CA ILE A 360 3.87 -10.53 3.70
C ILE A 360 5.27 -11.06 3.37
N PRO A 361 5.81 -12.02 4.13
CA PRO A 361 7.06 -12.70 3.80
C PRO A 361 7.06 -13.33 2.40
N PRO A 362 8.23 -13.46 1.75
CA PRO A 362 8.32 -14.05 0.42
C PRO A 362 7.86 -15.51 0.40
N GLY A 363 7.05 -15.87 -0.60
CA GLY A 363 6.55 -17.24 -0.77
C GLY A 363 5.29 -17.54 0.02
N GLU A 364 4.83 -16.62 0.88
CA GLU A 364 3.52 -16.71 1.49
C GLU A 364 2.42 -16.27 0.52
N ILE A 365 1.22 -16.80 0.75
CA ILE A 365 0.00 -16.42 0.04
C ILE A 365 -0.83 -15.59 1.00
N TYR A 366 -1.14 -14.36 0.62
CA TYR A 366 -1.98 -13.47 1.44
C TYR A 366 -3.39 -14.06 1.59
N ARG A 367 -3.84 -14.27 2.84
CA ARG A 367 -5.14 -14.86 3.20
C ARG A 367 -5.79 -14.25 4.44
N SER A 368 -5.69 -12.94 4.63
CA SER A 368 -6.23 -12.29 5.84
C SER A 368 -7.74 -12.07 5.81
N GLY A 369 -8.45 -12.51 4.75
CA GLY A 369 -9.85 -12.12 4.56
C GLY A 369 -10.02 -10.64 4.22
N GLU A 370 -8.93 -9.96 3.90
CA GLU A 370 -8.92 -8.62 3.35
C GLU A 370 -8.73 -8.72 1.84
N TYR A 371 -9.48 -7.91 1.10
CA TYR A 371 -9.17 -7.66 -0.30
C TYR A 371 -9.11 -6.15 -0.51
N SER A 372 -8.03 -5.71 -1.14
CA SER A 372 -7.81 -4.30 -1.47
C SER A 372 -8.46 -4.03 -2.82
N SER A 373 -9.52 -3.23 -2.82
CA SER A 373 -10.17 -2.79 -4.05
C SER A 373 -9.46 -1.57 -4.65
N PHE A 374 -9.25 -1.60 -5.96
CA PHE A 374 -8.85 -0.42 -6.73
C PHE A 374 -10.05 0.34 -7.30
N LEU A 375 -11.22 -0.29 -7.42
CA LEU A 375 -12.42 0.29 -8.03
C LEU A 375 -13.38 0.89 -6.98
N ARG A 376 -13.21 0.51 -5.71
CA ARG A 376 -13.96 0.92 -4.52
C ARG A 376 -12.99 1.13 -3.35
N PRO A 377 -12.17 2.19 -3.37
CA PRO A 377 -11.15 2.43 -2.35
C PRO A 377 -11.69 2.90 -0.98
N PHE A 378 -12.99 2.69 -0.72
CA PHE A 378 -13.77 3.20 0.40
C PHE A 378 -14.60 2.12 1.05
#